data_AF-A0A2K1IM54-F1
#
_entry.id   AF-A0A2K1IM54-F1
#
_cell.length_a   1.000
_cell.length_b   1.000
_cell.length_c   1.000
_cell.angle_alpha   90.00
_cell.angle_beta   90.00
_cell.angle_gamma   90.00
#
_symmetry.space_group_name_H-M   'P 1'
#
loop_
_entity.id
_entity.type
_entity.pdbx_description
1 polymer ?
#
loop_
_entity_poly.entity_id
_entity_poly.type
_entity_poly.pdbx_seq_one_letter_code
_entity_poly.pdbx_strand_id
1 'polypeptide(L)'
;NANERDQYCMHMKKNQYSYFEMELIQTILSKMLEENREETYIFLIDVMSQIAKKMDYLIGMYIVHCDLKLDNIMLNIMEENIMDKKF
;
A
#
# COMPACT_ATOMS: atom_id res chain seq x y z
N ASN A 1 46.78 -13.76 6.54
CA ASN A 1 46.14 -14.87 5.81
C ASN A 1 44.76 -14.45 5.34
N ALA A 2 44.63 -14.06 4.07
CA ALA A 2 43.36 -13.66 3.46
C ALA A 2 42.33 -14.82 3.38
N ASN A 3 42.79 -16.05 3.59
CA ASN A 3 42.03 -17.28 3.31
C ASN A 3 40.96 -17.66 4.36
N GLU A 4 40.97 -17.10 5.57
CA GLU A 4 39.98 -17.45 6.61
C GLU A 4 38.74 -16.54 6.59
N ARG A 5 38.86 -15.31 6.07
CA ARG A 5 37.72 -14.38 5.97
C ARG A 5 36.85 -14.65 4.74
N ASP A 6 37.46 -15.13 3.66
CA ASP A 6 36.73 -15.50 2.45
C ASP A 6 35.87 -16.76 2.66
N GLN A 7 36.25 -17.63 3.60
CA GLN A 7 35.53 -18.87 3.88
C GLN A 7 34.22 -18.65 4.67
N TYR A 8 34.12 -17.58 5.47
CA TYR A 8 32.85 -17.16 6.10
C TYR A 8 31.89 -16.48 5.11
N CYS A 9 32.41 -15.87 4.05
CA CYS A 9 31.59 -15.25 3.02
C CYS A 9 30.93 -16.29 2.08
N MET A 10 31.51 -17.49 1.98
CA MET A 10 31.09 -18.55 1.08
C MET A 10 30.02 -19.51 1.65
N HIS A 11 29.51 -19.27 2.87
CA HIS A 11 28.62 -20.21 3.57
C HIS A 11 27.23 -19.68 3.96
N MET A 12 26.68 -18.71 3.23
CA MET A 12 25.29 -18.26 3.39
C MET A 12 24.57 -17.99 2.04
N LYS A 13 24.79 -18.80 1.01
CA LYS A 13 23.90 -18.81 -0.19
C LYS A 13 22.76 -19.83 -0.02
N LYS A 14 22.02 -19.74 1.08
CA LYS A 14 20.69 -20.34 1.20
C LYS A 14 19.69 -19.26 0.77
N ASN A 15 19.10 -19.43 -0.42
CA ASN A 15 17.93 -18.75 -0.96
C ASN A 15 17.67 -17.32 -0.44
N GLN A 16 18.24 -16.31 -1.11
CA GLN A 16 18.06 -14.88 -0.78
C GLN A 16 16.68 -14.32 -1.16
N TYR A 17 15.61 -15.10 -1.00
CA TYR A 17 14.26 -14.64 -1.29
C TYR A 17 13.46 -14.62 0.01
N SER A 18 12.87 -13.48 0.30
CA SER A 18 11.83 -13.34 1.33
C SER A 18 10.50 -13.21 0.61
N TYR A 19 9.56 -14.08 0.93
CA TYR A 19 8.20 -14.03 0.43
C TYR A 19 7.32 -13.43 1.51
N PHE A 20 6.47 -12.48 1.12
CA PHE A 20 5.47 -11.88 2.00
C PHE A 20 4.10 -12.28 1.48
N GLU A 21 3.31 -12.86 2.37
CA GLU A 21 1.89 -13.09 2.13
C GLU A 21 1.12 -11.88 2.66
N MET A 22 0.23 -11.35 1.83
CA MET A 22 -0.58 -10.17 2.13
C MET A 22 -1.98 -10.41 1.58
N GLU A 23 -2.95 -9.67 2.13
CA GLU A 23 -4.31 -9.66 1.58
C GLU A 23 -4.28 -9.22 0.10
N LEU A 24 -5.03 -9.93 -0.74
CA LEU A 24 -5.21 -9.54 -2.13
C LEU A 24 -6.17 -8.34 -2.19
N ILE A 25 -5.64 -7.18 -2.54
CA ILE A 25 -6.43 -5.96 -2.71
C ILE A 25 -6.85 -5.78 -4.17
N GLN A 26 -8.06 -5.25 -4.38
CA GLN A 26 -8.71 -5.23 -5.70
C GLN A 26 -8.04 -4.28 -6.70
N THR A 27 -7.70 -3.06 -6.28
CA THR A 27 -7.13 -2.03 -7.19
C THR A 27 -6.24 -1.02 -6.45
N ILE A 28 -5.60 -0.14 -7.21
CA ILE A 28 -4.86 1.03 -6.72
C ILE A 28 -5.62 2.31 -7.05
N LEU A 29 -5.44 3.35 -6.24
CA LEU A 29 -6.20 4.60 -6.37
C LEU A 29 -5.96 5.31 -7.70
N SER A 30 -4.73 5.32 -8.23
CA SER A 30 -4.43 5.92 -9.54
C SER A 30 -5.25 5.28 -10.66
N LYS A 31 -5.18 3.95 -10.77
CA LYS A 31 -5.95 3.17 -11.74
C LYS A 31 -7.45 3.43 -11.60
N MET A 32 -7.96 3.44 -10.37
CA MET A 32 -9.38 3.69 -10.12
C MET A 32 -9.83 5.07 -10.62
N LEU A 33 -9.03 6.11 -10.38
CA LEU A 33 -9.33 7.48 -10.86
C LEU A 33 -9.23 7.63 -12.37
N GLU A 34 -8.36 6.85 -13.02
CA GLU A 34 -8.23 6.84 -14.48
C GLU A 34 -9.42 6.15 -15.16
N GLU A 35 -9.89 5.05 -14.58
CA GLU A 35 -10.98 4.22 -15.11
C GLU A 35 -12.37 4.81 -14.78
N ASN A 36 -12.55 5.37 -13.59
CA ASN A 36 -13.80 5.96 -13.12
C ASN A 36 -13.68 7.48 -13.04
N ARG A 37 -14.02 8.18 -14.12
CA ARG A 37 -13.94 9.65 -14.17
C ARG A 37 -15.01 10.39 -13.35
N GLU A 38 -15.98 9.68 -12.78
CA GLU A 38 -17.14 10.25 -12.08
C GLU A 38 -17.24 9.78 -10.62
N GLU A 39 -16.11 9.62 -9.95
CA GLU A 39 -16.12 9.32 -8.52
C GLU A 39 -16.74 10.46 -7.73
N THR A 40 -17.57 10.11 -6.75
CA THR A 40 -18.24 11.12 -5.94
C THR A 40 -17.22 11.83 -5.05
N TYR A 41 -17.46 13.12 -4.78
CA TYR A 41 -16.67 13.84 -3.78
C TYR A 41 -16.71 13.16 -2.41
N ILE A 42 -17.81 12.46 -2.08
CA ILE A 42 -17.96 11.70 -0.84
C ILE A 42 -16.92 10.56 -0.79
N PHE A 43 -16.78 9.80 -1.87
CA PHE A 43 -15.80 8.73 -1.97
C PHE A 43 -14.36 9.27 -1.79
N LEU A 44 -14.01 10.34 -2.50
CA LEU A 44 -12.67 10.94 -2.40
C LEU A 44 -12.37 11.46 -0.99
N ILE A 45 -13.35 12.10 -0.34
CA ILE A 45 -13.21 12.57 1.04
C ILE A 45 -13.00 11.40 2.00
N ASP A 46 -13.69 10.28 1.80
CA ASP A 46 -13.50 9.09 2.63
C ASP A 46 -12.10 8.51 2.48
N VAL A 47 -11.62 8.36 1.24
CA VAL A 47 -10.24 7.91 0.97
C VAL A 47 -9.21 8.85 1.63
N MET A 48 -9.37 10.16 1.48
CA MET A 48 -8.48 11.15 2.12
C MET A 48 -8.50 11.06 3.64
N SER A 49 -9.69 10.88 4.23
CA SER A 49 -9.88 10.71 5.68
C SER A 49 -9.18 9.45 6.19
N GLN A 50 -9.29 8.33 5.47
CA GLN A 50 -8.61 7.09 5.82
C GLN A 50 -7.09 7.23 5.72
N ILE A 51 -6.57 7.86 4.66
CA ILE A 51 -5.13 8.13 4.51
C ILE A 51 -4.62 8.98 5.67
N ALA A 52 -5.31 10.07 6.01
CA ALA A 52 -4.90 10.96 7.10
C ALA A 52 -4.83 10.21 8.45
N LYS A 53 -5.85 9.41 8.78
CA LYS A 53 -5.87 8.60 10.01
C LYS A 53 -4.74 7.58 10.06
N LYS A 54 -4.44 6.91 8.94
CA LYS A 54 -3.36 5.92 8.87
C LYS A 54 -1.98 6.56 8.93
N MET A 55 -1.79 7.73 8.31
CA MET A 55 -0.54 8.47 8.40
C MET A 55 -0.29 8.99 9.83
N ASP A 56 -1.32 9.47 10.51
CA ASP A 56 -1.23 9.85 11.94
C ASP A 56 -0.79 8.66 12.81
N TYR A 57 -1.38 7.48 12.58
CA TYR A 57 -0.95 6.25 13.23
C TYR A 57 0.52 5.89 12.96
N LEU A 58 0.98 5.97 11.70
CA LEU A 58 2.38 5.69 11.35
C LEU A 58 3.35 6.69 12.00
N ILE A 59 3.01 7.99 12.01
CA ILE A 59 3.80 9.03 12.67
C ILE A 59 3.89 8.76 14.17
N GLY A 60 2.78 8.36 14.81
CA GLY A 60 2.77 7.94 16.21
C GLY A 60 3.68 6.74 16.50
N MET A 61 3.94 5.89 15.50
CA MET A 61 4.89 4.78 15.57
C MET A 61 6.33 5.16 15.17
N TYR A 62 6.60 6.45 14.89
CA TYR A 62 7.87 6.92 14.34
C TYR A 62 8.23 6.31 12.97
N ILE A 63 7.21 5.93 12.19
CA ILE A 63 7.36 5.42 10.82
C ILE A 63 6.93 6.52 9.84
N VAL A 64 7.78 6.82 8.86
CA VAL A 64 7.48 7.75 7.76
C VAL A 64 7.34 6.92 6.48
N HIS A 65 6.21 7.02 5.79
CA HIS A 65 5.94 6.23 4.57
C HIS A 65 6.91 6.54 3.41
N CYS A 66 7.40 7.78 3.32
CA CYS A 66 8.38 8.29 2.34
C CYS A 66 7.97 8.30 0.86
N ASP A 67 7.00 7.48 0.43
CA ASP A 67 6.52 7.43 -0.98
C ASP A 67 4.98 7.45 -1.03
N LEU A 68 4.34 8.37 -0.30
CA LEU A 68 2.88 8.48 -0.31
C LEU A 68 2.42 9.11 -1.63
N LYS A 69 1.87 8.29 -2.52
CA LYS A 69 1.33 8.66 -3.83
C LYS A 69 0.16 7.76 -4.20
N LEU A 70 -0.58 8.12 -5.26
CA LEU A 70 -1.78 7.40 -5.70
C LEU A 70 -1.53 5.91 -6.00
N ASP A 71 -0.37 5.57 -6.57
CA ASP A 71 0.00 4.18 -6.90
C ASP A 71 0.25 3.30 -5.67
N ASN A 72 0.56 3.92 -4.52
CA ASN A 72 0.87 3.23 -3.28
C ASN A 72 -0.34 3.20 -2.32
N ILE A 73 -1.52 3.57 -2.81
CA ILE A 73 -2.78 3.48 -2.08
C ILE A 73 -3.60 2.36 -2.70
N MET A 74 -3.72 1.25 -1.97
CA MET A 74 -4.51 0.09 -2.39
C MET A 74 -5.93 0.20 -1.84
N LEU A 75 -6.94 -0.12 -2.65
CA LEU A 75 -8.36 0.02 -2.34
C LEU A 75 -9.10 -1.30 -2.46
N ASN A 76 -9.96 -1.58 -1.49
CA ASN A 76 -10.94 -2.66 -1.55
C ASN A 76 -12.33 -2.00 -1.57
N ILE A 77 -12.99 -2.00 -2.73
CA ILE A 77 -14.25 -1.29 -2.95
C ILE A 77 -15.38 -2.27 -2.63
N MET A 78 -16.18 -1.93 -1.61
CA MET A 78 -17.42 -2.65 -1.29
C MET A 78 -18.58 -1.99 -2.03
N GLU A 79 -19.36 -2.77 -2.78
CA GLU A 79 -20.49 -2.30 -3.61
C GLU A 79 -21.59 -1.60 -2.81
N GLU A 80 -21.64 -1.78 -1.48
CA GLU A 80 -22.64 -1.15 -0.60
C GLU A 80 -22.52 0.39 -0.55
N ASN A 81 -21.38 0.96 -0.94
CA ASN A 81 -21.17 2.41 -0.98
C ASN A 81 -21.81 3.10 -2.20
N ILE A 82 -22.46 2.36 -3.12
CA ILE A 82 -23.14 2.88 -4.32
C ILE A 82 -24.67 2.86 -4.13
N MET A 83 -25.16 3.33 -2.98
CA MET A 83 -26.60 3.42 -2.67
C MET A 83 -27.10 4.85 -2.49
N ASP A 84 -26.45 5.84 -3.13
CA ASP A 84 -27.12 7.10 -3.43
C ASP A 84 -28.15 6.85 -4.54
N LYS A 85 -29.37 6.51 -4.10
CA LYS A 85 -30.57 6.55 -4.94
C LYS A 85 -30.66 7.94 -5.57
N LYS A 86 -30.66 7.95 -6.91
CA LYS A 86 -31.02 9.06 -7.79
C LYS A 86 -32.15 9.91 -7.17
N PHE A 87 -31.87 11.18 -6.91
CA PHE A 87 -32.90 12.22 -6.76
C PHE A 87 -33.34 12.72 -8.14
#